data_AF-A0A932VFK6-F1
#
_entry.id   AF-A0A932VFK6-F1
#
_cell.length_a   1.000
_cell.length_b   1.000
_cell.length_c   1.000
_cell.angle_alpha   90.00
_cell.angle_beta   90.00
_cell.angle_gamma   90.00
#
_symmetry.space_group_name_H-M   'P 1'
#
loop_
_entity.id
_entity.type
_entity.pdbx_description
1 polymer ?
#
loop_
_entity_poly.entity_id
_entity_poly.type
_entity_poly.pdbx_seq_one_letter_code
_entity_poly.pdbx_strand_id
1 'polypeptide(L)'
;MKNSEKWMRAAHSGAANVRLNAIDFYPTDSQQTEEKLFRSGALHATNEVPLAKIDAYKKDARGVLRIEPYLGTYFYRLNVTKAPFDNILVRKALAMSIDRTAIVEKVTKGGQLAAEAFTPPGLAGYTAKARVTSNIDEARKLLAKAGYPNGQGFPKTEILFNTSESHKIIAEAVQQMWKKNLNIDIQLANQDWKVYLDSQKSLSYSMARAAWIGDYLDANTFLDMFVTGGGNNETGWSNAKYDGLIKMAAETADPKAR
;
A
#
# COMPACT_ATOMS: atom_id res chain seq x y z
N MET A 1 3.06 -37.69 -7.28
CA MET A 1 3.58 -38.59 -8.32
C MET A 1 4.74 -37.91 -9.04
N LYS A 2 5.95 -38.47 -8.85
CA LYS A 2 7.18 -38.41 -9.68
C LYS A 2 7.42 -37.16 -10.54
N ASN A 3 8.15 -36.17 -9.99
CA ASN A 3 9.19 -35.40 -10.71
C ASN A 3 9.96 -34.38 -9.83
N SER A 4 10.06 -34.58 -8.51
CA SER A 4 10.71 -33.60 -7.61
C SER A 4 12.23 -33.75 -7.45
N GLU A 5 12.86 -34.79 -8.02
CA GLU A 5 14.25 -35.12 -7.67
C GLU A 5 15.35 -34.39 -8.45
N LYS A 6 15.02 -33.57 -9.47
CA LYS A 6 16.07 -33.02 -10.37
C LYS A 6 16.51 -31.57 -10.09
N TRP A 7 15.84 -30.83 -9.21
CA TRP A 7 16.16 -29.41 -8.98
C TRP A 7 16.91 -29.11 -7.67
N MET A 8 17.03 -30.06 -6.74
CA MET A 8 17.70 -29.86 -5.43
C MET A 8 19.15 -30.37 -5.36
N ARG A 9 19.88 -30.43 -6.48
CA ARG A 9 21.32 -30.77 -6.48
C ARG A 9 22.19 -29.70 -7.13
N ALA A 10 21.90 -28.42 -6.86
CA ALA A 10 22.96 -27.44 -6.81
C ALA A 10 23.60 -27.55 -5.41
N ALA A 11 24.90 -27.89 -5.35
CA ALA A 11 25.65 -27.90 -4.11
C ALA A 11 25.67 -26.48 -3.53
N HIS A 12 24.69 -26.16 -2.69
CA HIS A 12 24.64 -24.93 -1.92
C HIS A 12 25.37 -25.17 -0.60
N SER A 13 26.30 -24.28 -0.27
CA SER A 13 27.09 -24.28 0.98
C SER A 13 26.25 -24.20 2.27
N GLY A 14 24.92 -24.11 2.16
CA GLY A 14 23.96 -24.13 3.27
C GLY A 14 23.23 -25.46 3.50
N ALA A 15 23.41 -26.50 2.67
CA ALA A 15 22.61 -27.73 2.75
C ALA A 15 22.70 -28.45 4.12
N ALA A 16 23.86 -28.41 4.78
CA ALA A 16 24.03 -28.97 6.13
C ALA A 16 23.29 -28.19 7.24
N ASN A 17 22.87 -26.94 6.97
CA ASN A 17 22.19 -26.07 7.91
C ASN A 17 20.67 -25.99 7.68
N VAL A 18 20.14 -26.62 6.62
CA VAL A 18 18.70 -26.67 6.35
C VAL A 18 18.07 -27.77 7.20
N ARG A 19 17.30 -27.36 8.23
CA ARG A 19 16.59 -28.29 9.13
C ARG A 19 15.17 -28.64 8.67
N LEU A 20 14.63 -27.91 7.70
CA LEU A 20 13.27 -28.11 7.19
C LEU A 20 13.30 -29.17 6.08
N ASN A 21 12.46 -30.20 6.22
CA ASN A 21 12.31 -31.24 5.20
C ASN A 21 11.36 -30.81 4.06
N ALA A 22 10.40 -29.94 4.36
CA ALA A 22 9.41 -29.42 3.42
C ALA A 22 8.85 -28.08 3.90
N ILE A 23 8.33 -27.30 2.95
CA ILE A 23 7.53 -26.09 3.20
C ILE A 23 6.31 -26.17 2.30
N ASP A 24 5.13 -26.13 2.91
CA ASP A 24 3.85 -26.14 2.19
C ASP A 24 3.25 -24.73 2.21
N PHE A 25 2.95 -24.20 1.02
CA PHE A 25 2.26 -22.92 0.87
C PHE A 25 0.77 -23.17 0.67
N TYR A 26 -0.05 -22.64 1.58
CA TYR A 26 -1.51 -22.78 1.53
C TYR A 26 -2.14 -21.53 0.89
N PRO A 27 -2.71 -21.62 -0.32
CA PRO A 27 -3.31 -20.46 -0.98
C PRO A 27 -4.68 -20.17 -0.37
N THR A 28 -4.82 -19.01 0.28
CA THR A 28 -6.10 -18.49 0.76
C THR A 28 -6.06 -16.97 0.79
N ASP A 29 -7.12 -16.33 0.30
CA ASP A 29 -7.31 -14.88 0.44
C ASP A 29 -8.17 -14.52 1.67
N SER A 30 -8.67 -15.53 2.41
CA SER A 30 -9.43 -15.33 3.64
C SER A 30 -8.52 -15.33 4.86
N GLN A 31 -8.34 -14.13 5.44
CA GLN A 31 -7.55 -13.94 6.65
C GLN A 31 -8.14 -14.70 7.85
N GLN A 32 -9.47 -14.83 7.88
CA GLN A 32 -10.17 -15.59 8.92
C GLN A 32 -9.92 -17.09 8.83
N THR A 33 -9.89 -17.63 7.60
CA THR A 33 -9.57 -19.04 7.38
C THR A 33 -8.12 -19.33 7.76
N GLU A 34 -7.21 -18.46 7.33
CA GLU A 34 -5.79 -18.54 7.70
C GLU A 34 -5.59 -18.52 9.22
N GLU A 35 -6.20 -17.57 9.93
CA GLU A 35 -6.12 -17.46 11.39
C GLU A 35 -6.69 -18.68 12.11
N LYS A 36 -7.80 -19.23 11.62
CA LYS A 36 -8.41 -20.44 12.18
C LYS A 36 -7.49 -21.65 11.99
N LEU A 37 -6.89 -21.81 10.83
CA LEU A 37 -5.95 -22.90 10.54
C LEU A 37 -4.71 -22.78 11.43
N PHE A 38 -4.16 -21.59 11.60
CA PHE A 38 -3.07 -21.33 12.54
C PHE A 38 -3.44 -21.73 13.97
N ARG A 39 -4.61 -21.28 14.46
CA ARG A 39 -5.09 -21.64 15.80
C ARG A 39 -5.31 -23.14 16.00
N SER A 40 -5.69 -23.86 14.94
CA SER A 40 -5.87 -25.31 14.98
C SER A 40 -4.55 -26.10 14.91
N GLY A 41 -3.42 -25.43 14.64
CA GLY A 41 -2.13 -26.06 14.41
C GLY A 41 -1.92 -26.59 12.98
N ALA A 42 -2.88 -26.36 12.08
CA ALA A 42 -2.76 -26.73 10.66
C ALA A 42 -1.84 -25.77 9.88
N LEU A 43 -1.64 -24.54 10.36
CA LEU A 43 -0.61 -23.62 9.87
C LEU A 43 0.37 -23.28 10.98
N HIS A 44 1.66 -23.26 10.62
CA HIS A 44 2.75 -22.86 11.53
C HIS A 44 2.98 -21.35 11.55
N ALA A 45 2.61 -20.65 10.48
CA ALA A 45 2.74 -19.21 10.31
C ALA A 45 1.60 -18.69 9.44
N THR A 46 1.26 -17.42 9.61
CA THR A 46 0.31 -16.70 8.76
C THR A 46 1.04 -15.62 7.98
N ASN A 47 0.51 -15.29 6.80
CA ASN A 47 0.94 -14.17 5.99
C ASN A 47 0.52 -12.84 6.65
N GLU A 48 -0.66 -12.80 7.27
CA GLU A 48 -1.14 -11.62 7.99
C GLU A 48 -2.01 -11.99 9.21
N VAL A 49 -2.38 -10.98 10.00
CA VAL A 49 -3.27 -11.12 11.15
C VAL A 49 -4.52 -10.29 10.89
N PRO A 50 -5.74 -10.87 11.01
CA PRO A 50 -6.97 -10.09 10.86
C PRO A 50 -6.97 -8.87 11.79
N LEU A 51 -7.28 -7.67 11.28
CA LEU A 51 -7.22 -6.42 12.07
C LEU A 51 -8.01 -6.51 13.39
N ALA A 52 -9.18 -7.15 13.35
CA ALA A 52 -10.05 -7.34 14.52
C ALA A 52 -9.42 -8.24 15.61
N LYS A 53 -8.38 -9.00 15.30
CA LYS A 53 -7.70 -9.92 16.22
C LYS A 53 -6.39 -9.38 16.78
N ILE A 54 -5.84 -8.30 16.23
CA ILE A 54 -4.57 -7.71 16.68
C ILE A 54 -4.57 -7.46 18.19
N ASP A 55 -5.59 -6.79 18.73
CA ASP A 55 -5.66 -6.47 20.16
C ASP A 55 -5.77 -7.71 21.06
N ALA A 56 -6.40 -8.78 20.56
CA ALA A 56 -6.48 -10.05 21.27
C ALA A 56 -5.11 -10.76 21.28
N TYR A 57 -4.44 -10.80 20.13
CA TYR A 57 -3.12 -11.42 19.98
C TYR A 57 -2.02 -10.67 20.74
N LYS A 58 -2.12 -9.35 20.91
CA LYS A 58 -1.22 -8.58 21.80
C LYS A 58 -1.29 -9.01 23.26
N LYS A 59 -2.45 -9.53 23.69
CA LYS A 59 -2.71 -9.99 25.07
C LYS A 59 -2.53 -11.50 25.23
N ASP A 60 -2.21 -12.20 24.15
CA ASP A 60 -2.08 -13.65 24.15
C ASP A 60 -0.82 -14.07 24.91
N ALA A 61 -0.99 -14.83 25.99
CA ALA A 61 0.10 -15.29 26.84
C ALA A 61 1.12 -16.18 26.12
N ARG A 62 0.77 -16.75 24.95
CA ARG A 62 1.68 -17.56 24.14
C ARG A 62 2.72 -16.72 23.40
N GLY A 63 2.53 -15.40 23.29
CA GLY A 63 3.47 -14.50 22.63
C GLY A 63 3.65 -14.77 21.12
N VAL A 64 2.61 -15.30 20.46
CA VAL A 64 2.68 -15.73 19.05
C VAL A 64 2.61 -14.57 18.05
N LEU A 65 2.20 -13.37 18.51
CA LEU A 65 2.16 -12.19 17.66
C LEU A 65 3.57 -11.64 17.42
N ARG A 66 3.95 -11.50 16.15
CA ARG A 66 5.18 -10.82 15.76
C ARG A 66 4.84 -9.56 14.97
N ILE A 67 5.35 -8.42 15.45
CA ILE A 67 5.28 -7.13 14.77
C ILE A 67 6.72 -6.65 14.64
N GLU A 68 7.18 -6.48 13.41
CA GLU A 68 8.54 -6.07 13.09
C GLU A 68 8.48 -4.92 12.07
N PRO A 69 9.50 -4.04 12.01
CA PRO A 69 9.60 -3.06 10.94
C PRO A 69 9.58 -3.75 9.57
N TYR A 70 8.70 -3.28 8.69
CA TYR A 70 8.60 -3.75 7.32
C TYR A 70 8.80 -2.58 6.37
N LEU A 71 9.67 -2.76 5.37
CA LEU A 71 10.03 -1.70 4.44
C LEU A 71 8.92 -1.51 3.41
N GLY A 72 7.80 -0.91 3.81
CA GLY A 72 6.66 -0.75 2.92
C GLY A 72 5.79 0.45 3.23
N THR A 73 5.11 0.91 2.18
CA THR A 73 4.14 2.01 2.24
C THR A 73 2.81 1.54 1.66
N TYR A 74 1.73 1.69 2.42
CA TYR A 74 0.36 1.51 1.96
C TYR A 74 -0.19 2.85 1.45
N PHE A 75 -0.78 2.88 0.26
CA PHE A 75 -1.24 4.11 -0.37
C PHE A 75 -2.44 3.86 -1.30
N TYR A 76 -3.01 4.94 -1.85
CA TYR A 76 -3.99 4.86 -2.92
C TYR A 76 -3.38 5.43 -4.20
N ARG A 77 -3.35 4.63 -5.27
CA ARG A 77 -3.09 5.09 -6.62
C ARG A 77 -4.29 5.87 -7.13
N LEU A 78 -4.05 7.00 -7.78
CA LEU A 78 -5.07 7.75 -8.51
C LEU A 78 -4.73 7.64 -10.00
N ASN A 79 -5.70 7.26 -10.81
CA ASN A 79 -5.52 7.26 -12.26
C ASN A 79 -5.59 8.70 -12.79
N VAL A 80 -4.44 9.33 -13.01
CA VAL A 80 -4.39 10.76 -13.35
C VAL A 80 -4.72 11.05 -14.82
N THR A 81 -5.06 10.02 -15.61
CA THR A 81 -5.48 10.17 -17.02
C THR A 81 -6.99 10.40 -17.17
N LYS A 82 -7.74 10.36 -16.06
CA LYS A 82 -9.20 10.46 -16.06
C LYS A 82 -9.67 11.53 -15.08
N ALA A 83 -10.68 12.30 -15.48
CA ALA A 83 -11.40 13.17 -14.56
C ALA A 83 -12.03 12.35 -13.42
N PRO A 84 -12.07 12.86 -12.18
CA PRO A 84 -11.59 14.18 -11.76
C PRO A 84 -10.11 14.18 -11.28
N PHE A 85 -9.39 13.07 -11.46
CA PHE A 85 -8.05 12.87 -10.88
C PHE A 85 -6.91 13.44 -11.73
N ASP A 86 -7.19 13.82 -12.97
CA ASP A 86 -6.32 14.68 -13.80
C ASP A 86 -6.07 16.05 -13.14
N ASN A 87 -7.04 16.56 -12.38
CA ASN A 87 -6.91 17.80 -11.62
C ASN A 87 -6.10 17.61 -10.30
N ILE A 88 -4.96 18.30 -10.21
CA ILE A 88 -4.09 18.25 -9.01
C ILE A 88 -4.77 18.72 -7.73
N LEU A 89 -5.73 19.65 -7.81
CA LEU A 89 -6.45 20.15 -6.64
C LEU A 89 -7.32 19.05 -6.02
N VAL A 90 -7.94 18.20 -6.84
CA VAL A 90 -8.69 17.03 -6.39
C VAL A 90 -7.77 16.05 -5.68
N ARG A 91 -6.62 15.71 -6.30
CA ARG A 91 -5.65 14.78 -5.69
C ARG A 91 -5.16 15.26 -4.33
N LYS A 92 -4.84 16.56 -4.21
CA LYS A 92 -4.43 17.17 -2.93
C LYS A 92 -5.56 17.15 -1.90
N ALA A 93 -6.79 17.50 -2.29
CA ALA A 93 -7.93 17.48 -1.40
C ALA A 93 -8.20 16.08 -0.83
N LEU A 94 -8.17 15.05 -1.67
CA LEU A 94 -8.34 13.66 -1.23
C LEU A 94 -7.24 13.23 -0.26
N ALA A 95 -5.97 13.56 -0.54
CA ALA A 95 -4.86 13.18 0.32
C ALA A 95 -4.84 13.90 1.67
N MET A 96 -5.26 15.17 1.71
CA MET A 96 -5.26 16.02 2.92
C MET A 96 -6.51 15.80 3.80
N SER A 97 -7.56 15.16 3.29
CA SER A 97 -8.78 14.86 4.06
C SER A 97 -8.76 13.50 4.76
N ILE A 98 -7.64 12.76 4.68
CA ILE A 98 -7.46 11.47 5.36
C ILE A 98 -6.73 11.67 6.68
N ASP A 99 -7.38 11.25 7.78
CA ASP A 99 -6.77 11.15 9.10
C ASP A 99 -6.01 9.82 9.22
N ARG A 100 -4.72 9.89 8.87
CA ARG A 100 -3.81 8.72 8.87
C ARG A 100 -3.57 8.18 10.28
N THR A 101 -3.52 9.05 11.27
CA THR A 101 -3.36 8.68 12.68
C THR A 101 -4.57 7.86 13.14
N ALA A 102 -5.78 8.32 12.85
CA ALA A 102 -6.98 7.55 13.16
C ALA A 102 -7.00 6.18 12.47
N ILE A 103 -6.53 6.08 11.22
CA ILE A 103 -6.40 4.77 10.54
C ILE A 103 -5.45 3.85 11.32
N VAL A 104 -4.23 4.30 11.62
CA VAL A 104 -3.23 3.40 12.24
C VAL A 104 -3.56 3.04 13.70
N GLU A 105 -4.13 3.98 14.45
CA GLU A 105 -4.44 3.78 15.87
C GLU A 105 -5.78 3.07 16.11
N LYS A 106 -6.78 3.30 15.26
CA LYS A 106 -8.16 2.81 15.49
C LYS A 106 -8.59 1.72 14.54
N VAL A 107 -8.03 1.69 13.33
CA VAL A 107 -8.42 0.72 12.29
C VAL A 107 -7.44 -0.43 12.22
N THR A 108 -6.15 -0.15 11.93
CA THR A 108 -5.17 -1.23 11.69
C THR A 108 -4.57 -1.76 12.98
N LYS A 109 -4.24 -0.88 13.93
CA LYS A 109 -3.76 -1.21 15.29
C LYS A 109 -2.48 -2.05 15.36
N GLY A 110 -1.84 -2.33 14.22
CA GLY A 110 -0.67 -3.20 14.11
C GLY A 110 0.66 -2.48 14.35
N GLY A 111 0.64 -1.26 14.87
CA GLY A 111 1.86 -0.47 15.10
C GLY A 111 2.40 0.23 13.86
N GLN A 112 1.61 0.30 12.78
CA GLN A 112 1.98 1.06 11.59
C GLN A 112 2.14 2.55 11.90
N LEU A 113 3.02 3.23 11.17
CA LEU A 113 3.21 4.66 11.26
C LEU A 113 2.30 5.40 10.26
N ALA A 114 1.78 6.56 10.66
CA ALA A 114 1.02 7.43 9.77
C ALA A 114 1.93 7.99 8.66
N ALA A 115 1.78 7.52 7.43
CA ALA A 115 2.64 7.87 6.32
C ALA A 115 2.32 9.25 5.71
N GLU A 116 3.21 10.23 5.94
CA GLU A 116 3.12 11.58 5.37
C GLU A 116 3.99 11.78 4.12
N ALA A 117 4.78 10.77 3.76
CA ALA A 117 5.59 10.72 2.56
C ALA A 117 5.51 9.31 1.95
N PHE A 118 5.82 9.20 0.66
CA PHE A 118 5.78 7.92 -0.04
C PHE A 118 6.93 6.99 0.37
N THR A 119 8.13 7.53 0.44
CA THR A 119 9.33 6.80 0.88
C THR A 119 9.38 6.74 2.41
N PRO A 120 9.49 5.54 3.01
CA PRO A 120 9.71 5.39 4.45
C PRO A 120 10.96 6.15 4.92
N PRO A 121 10.94 6.74 6.13
CA PRO A 121 12.07 7.50 6.64
C PRO A 121 13.26 6.58 6.98
N GLY A 122 14.48 7.10 6.85
CA GLY A 122 15.71 6.46 7.34
C GLY A 122 16.38 5.48 6.38
N LEU A 123 15.88 5.32 5.15
CA LEU A 123 16.47 4.43 4.15
C LEU A 123 17.81 4.96 3.64
N ALA A 124 18.92 4.32 4.01
CA ALA A 124 20.27 4.77 3.67
C ALA A 124 20.52 6.26 4.04
N GLY A 125 19.91 6.74 5.13
CA GLY A 125 20.00 8.14 5.56
C GLY A 125 19.04 9.10 4.85
N TYR A 126 18.26 8.65 3.86
CA TYR A 126 17.24 9.46 3.20
C TYR A 126 16.02 9.64 4.10
N THR A 127 15.57 10.89 4.20
CA THR A 127 14.26 11.23 4.75
C THR A 127 13.68 12.31 3.86
N ALA A 128 12.51 12.06 3.29
CA ALA A 128 11.84 13.06 2.46
C ALA A 128 11.70 14.38 3.26
N LYS A 129 11.79 15.53 2.61
CA LYS A 129 11.48 16.83 3.26
C LYS A 129 10.01 17.20 3.10
N ALA A 130 9.44 16.90 1.92
CA ALA A 130 8.03 17.14 1.64
C ALA A 130 7.15 16.19 2.45
N ARG A 131 6.05 16.73 2.99
CA ARG A 131 5.05 16.00 3.77
C ARG A 131 3.66 16.38 3.31
N VAL A 132 2.76 15.40 3.24
CA VAL A 132 1.33 15.61 3.05
C VAL A 132 0.64 15.27 4.37
N THR A 133 0.35 16.31 5.14
CA THR A 133 -0.33 16.19 6.43
C THR A 133 -1.85 16.35 6.26
N SER A 134 -2.61 15.89 7.25
CA SER A 134 -4.05 16.09 7.27
C SER A 134 -4.38 17.57 7.51
N ASN A 135 -5.21 18.15 6.64
CA ASN A 135 -5.77 19.48 6.80
C ASN A 135 -7.11 19.55 6.04
N ILE A 136 -8.19 19.32 6.77
CA ILE A 136 -9.56 19.19 6.22
C ILE A 136 -10.05 20.52 5.63
N ASP A 137 -9.73 21.65 6.27
CA ASP A 137 -10.20 22.96 5.81
C ASP A 137 -9.53 23.35 4.48
N GLU A 138 -8.23 23.11 4.34
CA GLU A 138 -7.55 23.32 3.07
C GLU A 138 -8.01 22.32 2.01
N ALA A 139 -8.25 21.06 2.38
CA ALA A 139 -8.81 20.06 1.48
C ALA A 139 -10.16 20.50 0.89
N ARG A 140 -11.07 21.04 1.71
CA ARG A 140 -12.37 21.58 1.26
C ARG A 140 -12.19 22.77 0.31
N LYS A 141 -11.28 23.69 0.61
CA LYS A 141 -10.96 24.84 -0.26
C LYS A 141 -10.43 24.39 -1.61
N LEU A 142 -9.52 23.43 -1.62
CA LEU A 142 -8.95 22.87 -2.85
C LEU A 142 -10.02 22.16 -3.69
N LEU A 143 -10.89 21.38 -3.05
CA LEU A 143 -11.98 20.69 -3.75
C LEU A 143 -13.01 21.67 -4.33
N ALA A 144 -13.34 22.74 -3.60
CA ALA A 144 -14.19 23.81 -4.11
C ALA A 144 -13.56 24.54 -5.29
N LYS A 145 -12.27 24.88 -5.22
CA LYS A 145 -11.50 25.46 -6.35
C LYS A 145 -11.42 24.53 -7.55
N ALA A 146 -11.51 23.22 -7.34
CA ALA A 146 -11.56 22.22 -8.40
C ALA A 146 -12.93 22.11 -9.09
N GLY A 147 -13.93 22.88 -8.64
CA GLY A 147 -15.29 22.88 -9.21
C GLY A 147 -16.30 22.06 -8.41
N TYR A 148 -15.94 21.55 -7.23
CA TYR A 148 -16.81 20.72 -6.39
C TYR A 148 -17.04 21.32 -5.00
N PRO A 149 -17.66 22.52 -4.90
CA PRO A 149 -17.93 23.15 -3.62
C PRO A 149 -18.79 22.23 -2.74
N ASN A 150 -18.33 21.94 -1.53
CA ASN A 150 -18.97 20.99 -0.62
C ASN A 150 -19.30 19.62 -1.26
N GLY A 151 -18.44 19.15 -2.18
CA GLY A 151 -18.59 17.88 -2.88
C GLY A 151 -19.68 17.85 -3.97
N GLN A 152 -20.39 18.97 -4.19
CA GLN A 152 -21.45 19.03 -5.19
C GLN A 152 -20.90 18.79 -6.60
N GLY A 153 -21.58 17.94 -7.37
CA GLY A 153 -21.16 17.58 -8.73
C GLY A 153 -19.94 16.67 -8.81
N PHE A 154 -19.39 16.19 -7.68
CA PHE A 154 -18.29 15.24 -7.71
C PHE A 154 -18.74 13.93 -8.39
N PRO A 155 -18.00 13.43 -9.40
CA PRO A 155 -18.45 12.29 -10.19
C PRO A 155 -18.45 11.00 -9.35
N LYS A 156 -19.31 10.05 -9.75
CA LYS A 156 -19.28 8.70 -9.20
C LYS A 156 -17.90 8.09 -9.48
N THR A 157 -17.20 7.75 -8.42
CA THR A 157 -15.88 7.13 -8.47
C THR A 157 -15.80 6.03 -7.43
N GLU A 158 -14.83 5.15 -7.59
CA GLU A 158 -14.66 3.99 -6.72
C GLU A 158 -13.24 3.86 -6.19
N ILE A 159 -13.12 3.26 -5.01
CA ILE A 159 -11.89 2.63 -4.53
C ILE A 159 -11.94 1.16 -4.95
N LEU A 160 -11.02 0.77 -5.81
CA LEU A 160 -10.74 -0.62 -6.15
C LEU A 160 -9.70 -1.20 -5.18
N PHE A 161 -9.92 -2.40 -4.67
CA PHE A 161 -8.94 -3.14 -3.87
C PHE A 161 -8.95 -4.63 -4.21
N ASN A 162 -7.84 -5.33 -4.00
CA ASN A 162 -7.83 -6.79 -4.10
C ASN A 162 -8.62 -7.40 -2.93
N THR A 163 -9.32 -8.51 -3.17
CA THR A 163 -10.09 -9.24 -2.16
C THR A 163 -9.26 -9.48 -0.89
N SER A 164 -9.65 -8.81 0.20
CA SER A 164 -9.03 -8.87 1.52
C SER A 164 -9.94 -8.17 2.52
N GLU A 165 -10.24 -8.82 3.66
CA GLU A 165 -11.04 -8.20 4.70
C GLU A 165 -10.37 -6.95 5.29
N SER A 166 -9.04 -7.00 5.47
CA SER A 166 -8.28 -5.84 5.97
C SER A 166 -8.35 -4.65 5.01
N HIS A 167 -8.20 -4.87 3.70
CA HIS A 167 -8.27 -3.78 2.72
C HIS A 167 -9.68 -3.18 2.65
N LYS A 168 -10.72 -4.03 2.73
CA LYS A 168 -12.11 -3.57 2.80
C LYS A 168 -12.34 -2.63 3.99
N ILE A 169 -11.92 -3.03 5.20
CA ILE A 169 -12.08 -2.22 6.41
C ILE A 169 -11.35 -0.87 6.28
N ILE A 170 -10.14 -0.85 5.71
CA ILE A 170 -9.39 0.39 5.48
C ILE A 170 -10.08 1.27 4.42
N ALA A 171 -10.61 0.67 3.35
CA ALA A 171 -11.32 1.38 2.31
C ALA A 171 -12.64 1.99 2.80
N GLU A 172 -13.39 1.28 3.64
CA GLU A 172 -14.59 1.79 4.34
C GLU A 172 -14.26 2.98 5.24
N ALA A 173 -13.16 2.91 6.01
CA ALA A 173 -12.72 4.03 6.84
C ALA A 173 -12.38 5.27 5.99
N VAL A 174 -11.67 5.10 4.87
CA VAL A 174 -11.32 6.20 3.95
C VAL A 174 -12.56 6.76 3.25
N GLN A 175 -13.47 5.89 2.80
CA GLN A 175 -14.77 6.28 2.23
C GLN A 175 -15.57 7.14 3.23
N GLN A 176 -15.66 6.72 4.50
CA GLN A 176 -16.32 7.49 5.55
C GLN A 176 -15.63 8.83 5.82
N MET A 177 -14.29 8.87 5.84
CA MET A 177 -13.55 10.11 6.00
C MET A 177 -13.83 11.09 4.86
N TRP A 178 -13.81 10.64 3.61
CA TRP A 178 -14.15 11.49 2.46
C TRP A 178 -15.61 11.94 2.47
N LYS A 179 -16.55 11.07 2.84
CA LYS A 179 -17.95 11.48 3.01
C LYS A 179 -18.10 12.55 4.08
N LYS A 180 -17.48 12.37 5.25
CA LYS A 180 -17.55 13.33 6.36
C LYS A 180 -16.83 14.65 6.06
N ASN A 181 -15.63 14.57 5.50
CA ASN A 181 -14.72 15.71 5.40
C ASN A 181 -14.96 16.52 4.12
N LEU A 182 -15.34 15.86 3.03
CA LEU A 182 -15.50 16.47 1.71
C LEU A 182 -16.93 16.39 1.16
N ASN A 183 -17.83 15.65 1.81
CA ASN A 183 -19.20 15.41 1.36
C ASN A 183 -19.27 14.77 -0.04
N ILE A 184 -18.33 13.88 -0.35
CA ILE A 184 -18.31 13.10 -1.59
C ILE A 184 -18.68 11.63 -1.31
N ASP A 185 -19.42 11.03 -2.23
CA ASP A 185 -19.81 9.62 -2.17
C ASP A 185 -18.90 8.79 -3.08
N ILE A 186 -18.22 7.82 -2.49
CA ILE A 186 -17.26 6.95 -3.16
C ILE A 186 -17.77 5.52 -3.07
N GLN A 187 -17.73 4.77 -4.16
CA GLN A 187 -18.09 3.35 -4.16
C GLN A 187 -16.88 2.48 -3.78
N LEU A 188 -17.15 1.27 -3.30
CA LEU A 188 -16.12 0.27 -3.00
C LEU A 188 -16.30 -0.91 -3.95
N ALA A 189 -15.21 -1.31 -4.61
CA ALA A 189 -15.19 -2.46 -5.50
C ALA A 189 -13.98 -3.34 -5.15
N ASN A 190 -14.16 -4.65 -5.21
CA ASN A 190 -13.07 -5.60 -5.06
C ASN A 190 -12.95 -6.55 -6.25
N GLN A 191 -11.74 -7.03 -6.47
CA GLN A 191 -11.40 -8.00 -7.51
C GLN A 191 -10.42 -9.03 -6.96
N ASP A 192 -10.40 -10.24 -7.53
CA ASP A 192 -9.35 -11.21 -7.26
C ASP A 192 -7.99 -10.67 -7.69
N TRP A 193 -6.93 -11.11 -7.01
CA TRP A 193 -5.59 -10.53 -7.11
C TRP A 193 -5.10 -10.32 -8.55
N LYS A 194 -5.23 -11.35 -9.40
CA LYS A 194 -4.77 -11.29 -10.79
C LYS A 194 -5.55 -10.24 -11.60
N VAL A 195 -6.87 -10.20 -11.45
CA VAL A 195 -7.74 -9.24 -12.16
C VAL A 195 -7.44 -7.82 -11.68
N TYR A 196 -7.24 -7.64 -10.37
CA TYR A 196 -6.86 -6.37 -9.77
C TYR A 196 -5.52 -5.83 -10.30
N LEU A 197 -4.51 -6.69 -10.46
CA LEU A 197 -3.23 -6.30 -11.08
C LEU A 197 -3.41 -5.90 -12.55
N ASP A 198 -4.19 -6.66 -13.32
CA ASP A 198 -4.47 -6.34 -14.72
C ASP A 198 -5.21 -4.99 -14.85
N SER A 199 -6.18 -4.73 -13.97
CA SER A 199 -6.89 -3.44 -13.89
C SER A 199 -5.96 -2.27 -13.61
N GLN A 200 -4.96 -2.43 -12.74
CA GLN A 200 -3.94 -1.40 -12.48
C GLN A 200 -3.08 -1.14 -13.72
N LYS A 201 -2.54 -2.20 -14.32
CA LYS A 201 -1.68 -2.11 -15.52
C LYS A 201 -2.39 -1.46 -16.70
N SER A 202 -3.67 -1.77 -16.90
CA SER A 202 -4.46 -1.20 -17.99
C SER A 202 -5.11 0.15 -17.66
N LEU A 203 -4.84 0.72 -16.47
CA LEU A 203 -5.48 1.94 -15.97
C LEU A 203 -7.03 1.86 -16.00
N SER A 204 -7.59 0.66 -15.81
CA SER A 204 -9.02 0.39 -15.74
C SER A 204 -9.56 0.51 -14.32
N TYR A 205 -9.23 1.63 -13.67
CA TYR A 205 -9.68 1.97 -12.32
C TYR A 205 -9.72 3.50 -12.13
N SER A 206 -10.46 3.97 -11.12
CA SER A 206 -10.47 5.37 -10.65
C SER A 206 -9.39 5.61 -9.60
N MET A 207 -9.56 4.95 -8.46
CA MET A 207 -8.60 4.91 -7.36
C MET A 207 -8.38 3.45 -7.02
N ALA A 208 -7.13 3.06 -6.76
CA ALA A 208 -6.82 1.71 -6.34
C ALA A 208 -6.05 1.76 -5.03
N ARG A 209 -6.47 0.96 -4.04
CA ARG A 209 -5.59 0.57 -2.93
C ARG A 209 -4.29 0.07 -3.53
N ALA A 210 -3.15 0.32 -2.91
CA ALA A 210 -1.87 -0.27 -3.29
C ALA A 210 -0.93 -0.36 -2.07
N ALA A 211 0.12 -1.15 -2.22
CA ALA A 211 1.27 -1.12 -1.33
C ALA A 211 2.53 -1.32 -2.14
N TRP A 212 3.63 -0.71 -1.70
CA TRP A 212 4.95 -0.99 -2.24
C TRP A 212 5.86 -1.45 -1.12
N ILE A 213 6.60 -2.52 -1.37
CA ILE A 213 7.62 -3.06 -0.47
C ILE A 213 8.96 -2.83 -1.16
N GLY A 214 9.92 -2.25 -0.45
CA GLY A 214 11.22 -1.96 -1.02
C GLY A 214 12.00 -3.22 -1.36
N ASP A 215 12.51 -3.29 -2.58
CA ASP A 215 13.30 -4.42 -3.10
C ASP A 215 14.73 -4.43 -2.54
N TYR A 216 15.23 -3.26 -2.14
CA TYR A 216 16.56 -3.04 -1.59
C TYR A 216 16.55 -1.85 -0.61
N LEU A 217 17.57 -1.78 0.27
CA LEU A 217 17.64 -0.79 1.36
C LEU A 217 18.13 0.60 0.89
N ASP A 218 17.47 1.18 -0.11
CA ASP A 218 17.75 2.52 -0.62
C ASP A 218 16.43 3.21 -0.99
N ALA A 219 16.33 4.53 -0.82
CA ALA A 219 15.14 5.30 -1.13
C ALA A 219 14.70 5.18 -2.60
N ASN A 220 15.63 4.91 -3.51
CA ASN A 220 15.35 4.79 -4.94
C ASN A 220 14.32 3.71 -5.25
N THR A 221 14.25 2.61 -4.48
CA THR A 221 13.23 1.56 -4.69
C THR A 221 11.80 2.09 -4.56
N PHE A 222 11.58 3.20 -3.84
CA PHE A 222 10.28 3.89 -3.78
C PHE A 222 10.21 5.03 -4.80
N LEU A 223 11.28 5.79 -4.97
CA LEU A 223 11.28 7.00 -5.80
C LEU A 223 11.23 6.67 -7.31
N ASP A 224 11.77 5.55 -7.76
CA ASP A 224 11.71 5.20 -9.20
C ASP A 224 10.31 4.78 -9.68
N MET A 225 9.39 4.44 -8.76
CA MET A 225 8.06 3.90 -9.07
C MET A 225 7.21 4.77 -9.98
N PHE A 226 7.43 6.08 -9.95
CA PHE A 226 6.62 7.06 -10.68
C PHE A 226 7.35 7.64 -11.90
N VAL A 227 8.49 7.07 -12.29
CA VAL A 227 9.18 7.47 -13.53
C VAL A 227 8.24 7.27 -14.72
N THR A 228 8.20 8.26 -15.61
CA THR A 228 7.36 8.20 -16.82
C THR A 228 7.73 6.98 -17.67
N GLY A 229 6.73 6.15 -17.99
CA GLY A 229 6.94 4.92 -18.77
C GLY A 229 7.54 3.75 -17.99
N GLY A 230 7.81 3.89 -16.69
CA GLY A 230 8.27 2.80 -15.84
C GLY A 230 7.19 1.74 -15.62
N GLY A 231 7.58 0.46 -15.58
CA GLY A 231 6.64 -0.67 -15.45
C GLY A 231 5.84 -0.70 -14.14
N ASN A 232 6.35 -0.04 -13.08
CA ASN A 232 5.68 0.09 -11.78
C ASN A 232 4.75 1.32 -11.70
N ASN A 233 4.82 2.21 -12.70
CA ASN A 233 4.02 3.43 -12.78
C ASN A 233 2.63 3.13 -13.35
N GLU A 234 1.84 2.44 -12.54
CA GLU A 234 0.46 2.09 -12.83
C GLU A 234 -0.48 3.24 -12.45
N THR A 235 -0.17 4.49 -12.83
CA THR A 235 -1.01 5.67 -12.50
C THR A 235 -1.28 6.60 -13.68
N GLY A 236 -0.48 6.48 -14.75
CA GLY A 236 -0.43 7.43 -15.86
C GLY A 236 0.20 8.78 -15.51
N TRP A 237 0.77 8.92 -14.31
CA TRP A 237 1.46 10.14 -13.90
C TRP A 237 2.80 10.28 -14.62
N SER A 238 3.11 11.51 -15.02
CA SER A 238 4.38 11.85 -15.65
C SER A 238 4.82 13.24 -15.21
N ASN A 239 6.13 13.44 -15.06
CA ASN A 239 6.70 14.73 -14.76
C ASN A 239 8.18 14.78 -15.17
N ALA A 240 8.50 15.54 -16.21
CA ALA A 240 9.86 15.59 -16.75
C ALA A 240 10.92 16.04 -15.71
N LYS A 241 10.55 16.90 -14.75
CA LYS A 241 11.46 17.30 -13.67
C LYS A 241 11.72 16.15 -12.71
N TYR A 242 10.68 15.38 -12.37
CA TYR A 242 10.83 14.18 -11.55
C TYR A 242 11.73 13.16 -12.23
N ASP A 243 11.46 12.84 -13.49
CA ASP A 243 12.27 11.87 -14.26
C ASP A 243 13.74 12.29 -14.33
N GLY A 244 13.98 13.58 -14.58
CA GLY A 244 15.34 14.15 -14.58
C GLY A 244 16.04 14.05 -13.22
N LEU A 245 15.32 14.26 -12.12
CA LEU A 245 15.88 14.13 -10.77
C LEU A 245 16.21 12.66 -10.42
N ILE A 246 15.36 11.70 -10.79
CA ILE A 246 15.65 10.27 -10.59
C ILE A 246 16.86 9.85 -11.40
N LYS A 247 16.94 10.27 -12.67
CA LYS A 247 18.11 10.00 -13.51
C LYS A 247 19.39 10.60 -12.92
N MET A 248 19.34 11.85 -12.48
CA MET A 248 20.48 12.52 -11.84
C MET A 248 20.93 11.79 -10.57
N ALA A 249 19.98 11.34 -9.73
CA ALA A 249 20.28 10.57 -8.53
C ALA A 249 20.98 9.23 -8.87
N ALA A 250 20.57 8.55 -9.95
CA ALA A 250 21.21 7.31 -10.41
C ALA A 250 22.65 7.52 -10.91
N GLU A 251 22.97 8.71 -11.42
CA GLU A 251 24.30 9.09 -11.90
C GLU A 251 25.19 9.69 -10.79
N THR A 252 24.63 9.94 -9.59
CA THR A 252 25.34 10.60 -8.48
C THR A 252 25.98 9.59 -7.55
N ALA A 253 27.31 9.56 -7.50
CA ALA A 253 28.07 8.63 -6.66
C ALA A 253 28.12 9.02 -5.18
N ASP A 254 28.10 10.32 -4.85
CA ASP A 254 28.13 10.78 -3.46
C ASP A 254 26.76 10.57 -2.78
N PRO A 255 26.67 9.74 -1.71
CA PRO A 255 25.40 9.46 -1.05
C PRO A 255 24.72 10.67 -0.40
N LYS A 256 25.45 11.75 -0.10
CA LYS A 256 24.85 12.97 0.47
C LYS A 256 24.26 13.89 -0.61
N ALA A 257 24.88 13.94 -1.78
CA ALA A 257 24.40 14.70 -2.92
C ALA A 257 23.23 14.01 -3.64
N ARG A 258 23.21 12.67 -3.63
CA ARG A 258 22.13 11.83 -4.13
C ARG A 258 20.86 11.96 -3.27
#